data_AF-A0A2S2P9C5-F1
#
_entry.id   AF-A0A2S2P9C5-F1
#
_cell.length_a   1.000
_cell.length_b   1.000
_cell.length_c   1.000
_cell.angle_alpha   90.00
_cell.angle_beta   90.00
_cell.angle_gamma   90.00
#
_symmetry.space_group_name_H-M   'P 1'
#
loop_
_entity.id
_entity.type
_entity.pdbx_description
1 polymer ?
#
loop_
_entity_poly.entity_id
_entity_poly.type
_entity_poly.pdbx_seq_one_letter_code
_entity_poly.pdbx_strand_id
1 'polypeptide(L)'
;ACNISDTEVEDHPEQSTSMNISIDMNRSDVSCNIIDMSIEQSLELLNSTIDMDITPIIDMNITPTDDITLKTPNLLQESLTTNEFLNKAKGTLTEISISRVKHLTPRKKILYHVAKRYKRTLVLNKRCLTAKQRIMKAERHMQAYGKSMSRLNQSTKNFIQSQIRMQPQKPRGRRFTIEDKVFALSLYKQSGKAYRMLAKTFALSSHKSILDILKKIPFEAGINNHIFEHLKLAVKKLKKLDRYCPIVLDEIALSASLQYTNGKVIEFKDLGGPHRSSDFADKALVFMIRGSRKKFKQPIAFYLTNGTMDSTNLSIIIKNIIKAVQSTGLTVVSTICDQAPTNVAAINRLYKETNEKYIEEGKENRAFGFEIENQEIIPLYDVPHLLKGLRNNLVSKDLHYVYENKIRTASWKDIVQFYELDKHQSTGGDRLAPKLTDNHIYPDKMKKMKVSCAAHVFSQRVGAIMKRLTSISSQSMLSEFKSPEDTGYLCLFIDNMFDSANGNTIKPSVGKDLRSAVTANSPHWEFWKKSLIVLESMKYETKTKKQVPSVINWIKTIKGLQILCKRLLKDGFKFILLRTSTRIQ
;
A
#
# COMPACT_ATOMS: atom_id res chain seq x y z
N ALA A 1 -14.29 48.84 -34.77
CA ALA A 1 -14.07 50.26 -34.45
C ALA A 1 -12.85 50.36 -33.55
N CYS A 2 -11.92 51.26 -33.93
CA CYS A 2 -10.63 51.62 -33.29
C CYS A 2 -9.45 50.64 -33.44
N ASN A 3 -8.65 50.92 -34.49
CA ASN A 3 -7.18 50.86 -34.47
C ASN A 3 -6.62 51.94 -33.51
N ILE A 4 -5.38 51.74 -33.01
CA ILE A 4 -4.26 52.70 -33.07
C ILE A 4 -2.99 51.99 -32.61
N SER A 5 -1.91 52.30 -33.32
CA SER A 5 -0.52 51.88 -33.20
C SER A 5 0.33 52.85 -32.35
N ASP A 6 1.58 52.43 -32.11
CA ASP A 6 2.80 53.23 -31.86
C ASP A 6 3.06 53.79 -30.44
N THR A 7 4.12 53.33 -29.78
CA THR A 7 5.47 53.98 -29.77
C THR A 7 6.36 53.44 -28.63
N GLU A 8 7.65 53.34 -28.94
CA GLU A 8 8.81 53.03 -28.09
C GLU A 8 9.11 54.14 -27.08
N VAL A 9 9.57 53.78 -25.87
CA VAL A 9 10.58 54.53 -25.09
C VAL A 9 11.36 53.53 -24.21
N GLU A 10 12.69 53.67 -24.25
CA GLU A 10 13.73 52.96 -23.50
C GLU A 10 13.63 53.14 -21.98
N ASP A 11 14.07 52.13 -21.20
CA ASP A 11 14.99 52.35 -20.07
C ASP A 11 15.57 51.03 -19.51
N HIS A 12 16.89 51.05 -19.26
CA HIS A 12 17.71 49.98 -18.67
C HIS A 12 17.33 49.66 -17.21
N PRO A 13 17.63 48.45 -16.67
CA PRO A 13 18.88 48.33 -15.89
C PRO A 13 19.58 46.94 -15.91
N GLU A 14 20.91 47.04 -15.85
CA GLU A 14 21.86 46.23 -15.07
C GLU A 14 22.00 44.71 -15.30
N GLN A 15 23.04 44.39 -16.07
CA GLN A 15 23.70 43.08 -16.16
C GLN A 15 24.38 42.72 -14.83
N SER A 16 23.95 41.63 -14.19
CA SER A 16 24.69 40.96 -13.13
C SER A 16 25.74 40.02 -13.73
N THR A 17 27.00 40.44 -13.77
CA THR A 17 28.16 39.65 -14.17
C THR A 17 28.45 38.56 -13.12
N SER A 18 28.26 37.30 -13.54
CA SER A 18 28.75 36.11 -12.86
C SER A 18 30.26 35.97 -13.07
N MET A 19 31.07 36.20 -12.03
CA MET A 19 32.48 35.80 -12.01
C MET A 19 32.63 34.50 -11.22
N ASN A 20 32.83 33.42 -11.99
CA ASN A 20 33.49 32.20 -11.55
C ASN A 20 34.95 32.54 -11.19
N ILE A 21 35.39 32.22 -9.98
CA ILE A 21 36.82 32.18 -9.63
C ILE A 21 37.19 30.75 -9.26
N SER A 22 37.84 30.11 -10.21
CA SER A 22 38.63 28.90 -10.11
C SER A 22 39.80 29.17 -9.14
N ILE A 23 39.98 28.32 -8.12
CA ILE A 23 41.16 28.36 -7.24
C ILE A 23 42.22 27.47 -7.88
N ASP A 24 43.24 28.13 -8.43
CA ASP A 24 44.44 27.49 -8.95
C ASP A 24 45.38 27.11 -7.79
N MET A 25 45.86 25.87 -7.82
CA MET A 25 46.79 25.31 -6.84
C MET A 25 48.24 25.65 -7.20
N ASN A 26 49.07 25.80 -6.16
CA ASN A 26 50.53 25.90 -6.16
C ASN A 26 51.18 27.27 -6.40
N ARG A 27 51.54 27.94 -5.30
CA ARG A 27 52.94 28.32 -4.98
C ARG A 27 53.00 29.17 -3.70
N SER A 28 53.53 28.60 -2.62
CA SER A 28 54.50 29.20 -1.68
C SER A 28 54.50 28.45 -0.33
N ASP A 29 54.84 27.16 -0.39
CA ASP A 29 55.60 26.53 0.68
C ASP A 29 56.89 27.32 0.87
N VAL A 30 57.16 27.76 2.10
CA VAL A 30 58.49 27.94 2.75
C VAL A 30 58.32 28.56 4.16
N SER A 31 57.17 29.15 4.52
CA SER A 31 57.00 29.78 5.85
C SER A 31 56.19 29.01 6.91
N CYS A 32 55.59 27.86 6.60
CA CYS A 32 54.77 27.09 7.55
C CYS A 32 55.54 26.03 8.36
N ASN A 33 56.68 25.53 7.87
CA ASN A 33 57.36 24.38 8.50
C ASN A 33 57.99 24.68 9.88
N ILE A 34 58.28 25.95 10.19
CA ILE A 34 58.92 26.32 11.47
C ILE A 34 57.89 26.40 12.62
N ILE A 35 56.61 26.62 12.30
CA ILE A 35 55.55 26.74 13.32
C ILE A 35 54.98 25.37 13.67
N ASP A 36 54.90 24.44 12.72
CA ASP A 36 54.36 23.08 12.96
C ASP A 36 55.32 22.23 13.83
N MET A 37 56.64 22.33 13.64
CA MET A 37 57.63 21.60 14.46
C MET A 37 57.62 22.01 15.95
N SER A 38 57.37 23.29 16.26
CA SER A 38 57.31 23.78 17.64
C SER A 38 56.05 23.33 18.37
N ILE A 39 54.96 23.09 17.64
CA ILE A 39 53.68 22.65 18.18
C ILE A 39 53.69 21.14 18.43
N GLU A 40 54.30 20.34 17.55
CA GLU A 40 54.47 18.89 17.75
C GLU A 40 55.37 18.57 18.95
N GLN A 41 56.49 19.27 19.13
CA GLN A 41 57.37 19.09 20.30
C GLN A 41 56.67 19.45 21.63
N SER A 42 55.73 20.41 21.60
CA SER A 42 54.94 20.79 22.77
C SER A 42 53.83 19.78 23.11
N LEU A 43 53.41 18.97 22.14
CA LEU A 43 52.38 17.93 22.29
C LEU A 43 52.97 16.60 22.79
N GLU A 44 54.21 16.26 22.38
CA GLU A 44 54.92 15.08 22.91
C GLU A 44 55.24 15.21 24.41
N LEU A 45 55.60 16.42 24.86
CA LEU A 45 55.87 16.69 26.29
C LEU A 45 54.63 16.62 27.19
N LEU A 46 53.42 16.79 26.63
CA LEU A 46 52.17 16.74 27.41
C LEU A 46 51.57 15.32 27.49
N ASN A 47 51.89 14.46 26.51
CA ASN A 47 51.40 13.08 26.47
C ASN A 47 52.22 12.13 27.35
N SER A 48 53.45 12.48 27.73
CA SER A 48 54.30 11.66 28.60
C SER A 48 53.95 11.74 30.10
N THR A 49 53.05 12.65 30.49
CA THR A 49 52.70 12.90 31.91
C THR A 49 51.36 12.29 32.35
N ILE A 50 50.66 11.58 31.45
CA ILE A 50 49.37 10.93 31.76
C ILE A 50 49.47 9.45 31.39
N ASP A 51 50.39 8.75 32.04
CA ASP A 51 50.37 7.30 32.16
C ASP A 51 50.58 6.98 33.65
N MET A 52 49.46 6.80 34.35
CA MET A 52 49.44 6.09 35.63
C MET A 52 48.01 5.58 35.88
N ASP A 53 47.88 4.28 35.64
CA ASP A 53 46.92 3.29 36.14
C ASP A 53 45.86 3.75 37.15
N ILE A 54 44.58 3.53 36.81
CA ILE A 54 43.65 2.70 37.62
C ILE A 54 42.71 1.92 36.67
N THR A 55 42.82 0.59 36.73
CA THR A 55 42.05 -0.44 36.01
C THR A 55 40.66 -0.71 36.65
N PRO A 56 39.77 -1.48 35.96
CA PRO A 56 38.33 -1.46 36.19
C PRO A 56 37.87 -2.55 37.17
N ILE A 57 36.85 -2.27 37.98
CA ILE A 57 36.12 -3.29 38.73
C ILE A 57 34.73 -3.45 38.11
N ILE A 58 34.53 -4.61 37.49
CA ILE A 58 33.23 -5.20 37.17
C ILE A 58 32.89 -6.10 38.35
N ASP A 59 31.72 -5.92 38.96
CA ASP A 59 31.03 -7.02 39.62
C ASP A 59 29.51 -6.89 39.41
N MET A 60 28.93 -7.95 38.85
CA MET A 60 27.49 -8.17 38.75
C MET A 60 27.06 -9.02 39.94
N ASN A 61 25.99 -8.62 40.64
CA ASN A 61 25.02 -9.55 41.25
C ASN A 61 23.69 -8.84 41.59
N ILE A 62 22.61 -9.62 41.61
CA ILE A 62 21.23 -9.26 41.24
C ILE A 62 20.27 -9.26 42.46
N THR A 63 19.45 -8.19 42.58
CA THR A 63 18.07 -8.06 43.17
C THR A 63 17.83 -8.18 44.70
N PRO A 64 16.64 -7.82 45.22
CA PRO A 64 15.77 -6.65 44.92
C PRO A 64 15.21 -6.02 46.22
N THR A 65 15.29 -4.70 46.41
CA THR A 65 14.26 -3.87 47.07
C THR A 65 14.77 -2.44 47.23
N ASP A 66 13.81 -1.52 47.19
CA ASP A 66 13.88 -0.13 47.68
C ASP A 66 14.45 0.95 46.74
N ASP A 67 13.49 1.74 46.24
CA ASP A 67 13.56 3.14 45.81
C ASP A 67 14.87 3.64 45.18
N ILE A 68 14.97 3.49 43.86
CA ILE A 68 15.96 4.21 43.05
C ILE A 68 15.41 5.60 42.71
N THR A 69 15.64 6.56 43.60
CA THR A 69 15.75 7.97 43.21
C THR A 69 16.94 8.10 42.25
N LEU A 70 16.65 8.26 40.96
CA LEU A 70 17.65 8.62 39.95
C LEU A 70 18.24 9.99 40.31
N LYS A 71 19.38 10.00 40.98
CA LYS A 71 20.28 11.17 41.01
C LYS A 71 20.84 11.35 39.60
N THR A 72 20.21 12.25 38.83
CA THR A 72 20.82 12.89 37.67
C THR A 72 22.22 13.40 38.04
N PRO A 73 23.28 13.09 37.27
CA PRO A 73 24.53 13.85 37.38
C PRO A 73 24.21 15.27 36.94
N ASN A 74 24.19 16.19 37.92
CA ASN A 74 24.03 17.63 37.71
C ASN A 74 25.27 18.18 37.00
N LEU A 75 25.40 17.96 35.69
CA LEU A 75 26.44 18.56 34.84
C LEU A 75 26.01 19.91 34.24
N LEU A 76 24.89 20.48 34.73
CA LEU A 76 24.52 21.87 34.47
C LEU A 76 24.97 22.82 35.59
N GLN A 77 25.68 22.33 36.61
CA GLN A 77 26.10 23.16 37.76
C GLN A 77 27.60 23.53 37.74
N GLU A 78 28.41 22.91 36.87
CA GLU A 78 29.82 23.31 36.67
C GLU A 78 30.04 24.42 35.64
N SER A 79 28.97 24.94 35.01
CA SER A 79 29.05 26.11 34.14
C SER A 79 28.86 27.44 34.85
N LEU A 80 28.66 27.44 36.19
CA LEU A 80 28.44 28.65 36.97
C LEU A 80 29.68 29.18 37.71
N THR A 81 30.80 28.47 37.74
CA THR A 81 32.06 28.92 38.39
C THR A 81 33.06 29.59 37.45
N THR A 82 32.69 29.88 36.19
CA THR A 82 33.55 30.65 35.26
C THR A 82 33.10 32.10 35.05
N ASN A 83 32.06 32.55 35.77
CA ASN A 83 31.55 33.92 35.66
C ASN A 83 32.24 34.94 36.58
N GLU A 84 33.15 34.53 37.48
CA GLU A 84 33.89 35.48 38.35
C GLU A 84 35.16 36.08 37.73
N PHE A 85 35.58 35.63 36.53
CA PHE A 85 36.76 36.18 35.84
C PHE A 85 36.47 36.96 34.56
N LEU A 86 35.21 37.32 34.29
CA LEU A 86 34.85 38.32 33.28
C LEU A 86 34.89 39.74 33.85
N ASN A 87 35.90 40.03 34.67
CA ASN A 87 36.25 41.41 34.97
C ASN A 87 36.70 42.10 33.68
N LYS A 88 36.04 43.22 33.36
CA LYS A 88 36.32 44.15 32.25
C LYS A 88 37.81 44.12 31.88
N ALA A 89 38.16 43.46 30.78
CA ALA A 89 39.50 43.55 30.22
C ALA A 89 39.76 45.02 29.87
N LYS A 90 40.57 45.70 30.69
CA LYS A 90 40.98 47.09 30.44
C LYS A 90 41.64 47.11 29.06
N GLY A 91 41.34 48.15 28.26
CA GLY A 91 42.05 48.39 27.02
C GLY A 91 43.55 48.57 27.29
N THR A 92 44.41 48.16 26.35
CA THR A 92 45.86 48.29 26.48
C THR A 92 46.33 49.74 26.67
N LEU A 93 45.49 50.74 26.35
CA LEU A 93 45.75 52.16 26.64
C LEU A 93 45.37 52.53 28.09
N THR A 94 44.25 52.01 28.59
CA THR A 94 43.80 52.23 29.97
C THR A 94 44.66 51.52 31.01
N GLU A 95 45.40 50.48 30.62
CA GLU A 95 46.43 49.85 31.48
C GLU A 95 47.67 50.75 31.67
N ILE A 96 47.88 51.72 30.78
CA ILE A 96 49.02 52.66 30.81
C ILE A 96 48.53 54.09 31.14
N SER A 97 47.31 54.23 31.68
CA SER A 97 46.71 55.53 32.06
C SER A 97 46.62 56.56 30.91
N ILE A 98 46.53 56.11 29.66
CA ILE A 98 46.42 56.98 28.47
C ILE A 98 45.03 56.82 27.85
N SER A 99 44.36 57.94 27.58
CA SER A 99 42.98 57.93 27.10
C SER A 99 42.85 57.75 25.58
N ARG A 100 43.81 58.26 24.78
CA ARG A 100 43.76 58.22 23.31
C ARG A 100 45.13 57.99 22.69
N VAL A 101 45.17 57.22 21.59
CA VAL A 101 46.39 56.87 20.83
C VAL A 101 47.20 58.10 20.41
N LYS A 102 46.54 59.24 20.20
CA LYS A 102 47.18 60.51 19.82
C LYS A 102 48.21 61.03 20.84
N HIS A 103 48.06 60.67 22.13
CA HIS A 103 48.96 61.07 23.21
C HIS A 103 50.22 60.18 23.35
N LEU A 104 50.39 59.19 22.47
CA LEU A 104 51.58 58.34 22.43
C LEU A 104 52.64 58.96 21.50
N THR A 105 53.91 58.84 21.87
CA THR A 105 55.04 59.17 20.97
C THR A 105 55.05 58.25 19.75
N PRO A 106 55.68 58.63 18.61
CA PRO A 106 55.69 57.81 17.40
C PRO A 106 56.14 56.36 17.62
N ARG A 107 57.21 56.13 18.41
CA ARG A 107 57.66 54.77 18.80
C ARG A 107 56.62 54.01 19.63
N LYS A 108 55.95 54.68 20.58
CA LYS A 108 54.92 54.06 21.43
C LYS A 108 53.64 53.74 20.65
N LYS A 109 53.30 54.51 19.60
CA LYS A 109 52.18 54.20 18.69
C LYS A 109 52.43 52.90 17.93
N ILE A 110 53.64 52.72 17.37
CA ILE A 110 54.02 51.50 16.65
C ILE A 110 53.88 50.29 17.58
N LEU A 111 54.44 50.38 18.79
CA LEU A 111 54.37 49.30 19.78
C LEU A 111 52.93 48.97 20.20
N TYR A 112 52.08 49.99 20.38
CA TYR A 112 50.65 49.80 20.67
C TYR A 112 49.91 49.05 19.54
N HIS A 113 50.17 49.39 18.28
CA HIS A 113 49.56 48.71 17.14
C HIS A 113 50.01 47.24 17.02
N VAL A 114 51.30 46.96 17.28
CA VAL A 114 51.85 45.60 17.32
C VAL A 114 51.22 44.80 18.47
N ALA A 115 51.17 45.36 19.69
CA ALA A 115 50.56 44.72 20.85
C ALA A 115 49.05 44.46 20.64
N LYS A 116 48.33 45.41 20.03
CA LYS A 116 46.90 45.25 19.68
C LYS A 116 46.69 44.13 18.66
N ARG A 117 47.56 44.01 17.66
CA ARG A 117 47.52 42.92 16.67
C ARG A 117 47.79 41.57 17.35
N TYR A 118 48.81 41.49 18.19
CA TYR A 118 49.17 40.28 18.93
C TYR A 118 48.06 39.83 19.90
N LYS A 119 47.45 40.77 20.65
CA LYS A 119 46.31 40.48 21.55
C LYS A 119 45.10 39.96 20.78
N ARG A 120 44.83 40.46 19.56
CA ARG A 120 43.79 39.92 18.67
C ARG A 120 44.09 38.50 18.22
N THR A 121 45.32 38.23 17.79
CA THR A 121 45.75 36.88 17.38
C THR A 121 45.65 35.87 18.52
N LEU A 122 46.07 36.24 19.74
CA LEU A 122 45.94 35.40 20.93
C LEU A 122 44.48 35.04 21.26
N VAL A 123 43.57 36.02 21.18
CA VAL A 123 42.13 35.77 21.40
C VAL A 123 41.56 34.82 20.34
N LEU A 124 41.96 34.99 19.07
CA LEU A 124 41.57 34.10 17.98
C LEU A 124 42.11 32.67 18.19
N ASN A 125 43.39 32.53 18.56
CA ASN A 125 44.00 31.24 18.86
C ASN A 125 43.33 30.54 20.05
N LYS A 126 43.00 31.27 21.12
CA LYS A 126 42.28 30.73 22.27
C LYS A 126 40.87 30.26 21.88
N ARG A 127 40.16 31.01 21.04
CA ARG A 127 38.86 30.60 20.49
C ARG A 127 38.98 29.35 19.60
N CYS A 128 40.01 29.28 18.76
CA CYS A 128 40.27 28.14 17.90
C CYS A 128 40.58 26.87 18.70
N LEU A 129 41.44 26.97 19.72
CA LEU A 129 41.75 25.88 20.66
C LEU A 129 40.50 25.39 21.40
N THR A 130 39.68 26.32 21.91
CA THR A 130 38.43 25.97 22.59
C THR A 130 37.46 25.27 21.64
N ALA A 131 37.38 25.70 20.38
CA ALA A 131 36.57 25.06 19.35
C ALA A 131 37.10 23.65 19.01
N LYS A 132 38.41 23.49 18.81
CA LYS A 132 39.05 22.17 18.56
C LYS A 132 38.80 21.20 19.72
N GLN A 133 38.91 21.64 20.97
CA GLN A 133 38.61 20.82 22.14
C GLN A 133 37.14 20.40 22.22
N ARG A 134 36.21 21.28 21.85
CA ARG A 134 34.77 20.94 21.77
C ARG A 134 34.50 19.91 20.68
N ILE A 135 35.16 20.04 19.52
CA ILE A 135 35.06 19.08 18.41
C ILE A 135 35.59 17.72 18.85
N MET A 136 36.80 17.64 19.43
CA MET A 136 37.37 16.39 19.92
C MET A 136 36.50 15.71 20.99
N LYS A 137 35.94 16.49 21.94
CA LYS A 137 34.99 15.95 22.92
C LYS A 137 33.73 15.40 22.27
N ALA A 138 33.18 16.10 21.26
CA ALA A 138 32.02 15.64 20.51
C ALA A 138 32.32 14.37 19.69
N GLU A 139 33.50 14.27 19.08
CA GLU A 139 33.95 13.09 18.32
C GLU A 139 34.09 11.85 19.21
N ARG A 140 34.71 11.99 20.39
CA ARG A 140 34.80 10.89 21.38
C ARG A 140 33.42 10.44 21.85
N HIS A 141 32.51 11.39 22.11
CA HIS A 141 31.13 11.09 22.47
C HIS A 141 30.39 10.37 21.32
N MET A 142 30.55 10.82 20.07
CA MET A 142 29.96 10.15 18.91
C MET A 142 30.47 8.72 18.71
N GLN A 143 31.78 8.47 18.91
CA GLN A 143 32.36 7.13 18.81
C GLN A 143 31.83 6.18 19.89
N ALA A 144 31.65 6.65 21.13
CA ALA A 144 31.10 5.85 22.22
C ALA A 144 29.63 5.44 21.97
N TYR A 145 28.79 6.37 21.51
CA TYR A 145 27.38 6.10 21.22
C TYR A 145 27.17 5.36 19.88
N GLY A 146 28.08 5.52 18.92
CA GLY A 146 28.06 4.85 17.62
C GLY A 146 28.09 3.32 17.72
N LYS A 147 28.86 2.78 18.68
CA LYS A 147 28.91 1.33 18.96
C LYS A 147 27.55 0.78 19.44
N SER A 148 26.84 1.49 20.33
CA SER A 148 25.49 1.08 20.79
C SER A 148 24.40 1.25 19.73
N MET A 149 24.48 2.30 18.90
CA MET A 149 23.54 2.50 17.80
C MET A 149 23.71 1.48 16.66
N SER A 150 24.85 0.80 16.55
CA SER A 150 25.12 -0.15 15.45
C SER A 150 24.10 -1.29 15.36
N ARG A 151 23.59 -1.79 16.50
CA ARG A 151 22.65 -2.92 16.62
C ARG A 151 21.20 -2.59 16.28
N LEU A 152 20.83 -1.32 16.19
CA LEU A 152 19.46 -0.90 15.91
C LEU A 152 19.14 -1.01 14.41
N ASN A 153 17.86 -1.14 14.05
CA ASN A 153 17.46 -1.00 12.66
C ASN A 153 17.52 0.48 12.20
N GLN A 154 17.62 0.71 10.89
CA GLN A 154 17.81 2.06 10.34
C GLN A 154 16.69 3.03 10.72
N SER A 155 15.43 2.58 10.75
CA SER A 155 14.29 3.41 11.10
C SER A 155 14.35 3.88 12.56
N THR A 156 14.71 2.99 13.49
CA THR A 156 14.90 3.32 14.89
C THR A 156 16.09 4.27 15.08
N LYS A 157 17.21 4.06 14.37
CA LYS A 157 18.35 5.00 14.39
C LYS A 157 17.91 6.39 13.93
N ASN A 158 17.22 6.47 12.79
CA ASN A 158 16.73 7.73 12.23
C ASN A 158 15.76 8.44 13.19
N PHE A 159 14.85 7.69 13.82
CA PHE A 159 13.93 8.23 14.80
C PHE A 159 14.65 8.80 16.03
N ILE A 160 15.56 8.03 16.64
CA ILE A 160 16.33 8.48 17.81
C ILE A 160 17.18 9.70 17.46
N GLN A 161 17.87 9.68 16.32
CA GLN A 161 18.63 10.85 15.84
C GLN A 161 17.72 12.06 15.64
N SER A 162 16.53 11.89 15.09
CA SER A 162 15.55 12.97 14.96
C SER A 162 15.13 13.52 16.33
N GLN A 163 14.87 12.65 17.32
CA GLN A 163 14.54 13.08 18.68
C GLN A 163 15.67 13.88 19.32
N ILE A 164 16.92 13.41 19.22
CA ILE A 164 18.11 14.11 19.75
C ILE A 164 18.25 15.50 19.11
N ARG A 165 18.04 15.62 17.80
CA ARG A 165 18.11 16.90 17.09
C ARG A 165 16.96 17.85 17.45
N MET A 166 15.75 17.33 17.63
CA MET A 166 14.51 18.13 17.66
C MET A 166 13.98 18.44 19.06
N GLN A 167 14.22 17.58 20.06
CA GLN A 167 13.73 17.81 21.42
C GLN A 167 14.33 19.06 22.09
N PRO A 168 15.64 19.37 21.94
CA PRO A 168 16.22 20.60 22.50
C PRO A 168 15.65 21.88 21.87
N GLN A 169 15.08 21.79 20.68
CA GLN A 169 14.55 22.93 19.95
C GLN A 169 13.13 23.26 20.41
N LYS A 170 12.83 24.56 20.46
CA LYS A 170 11.46 25.05 20.69
C LYS A 170 10.50 24.45 19.64
N PRO A 171 9.23 24.17 19.97
CA PRO A 171 8.30 23.54 19.03
C PRO A 171 8.21 24.19 17.63
N ARG A 172 8.21 25.53 17.56
CA ARG A 172 8.21 26.29 16.28
C ARG A 172 9.55 26.28 15.53
N GLY A 173 10.64 25.97 16.23
CA GLY A 173 12.00 25.87 15.68
C GLY A 173 12.35 24.48 15.14
N ARG A 174 11.51 23.46 15.38
CA ARG A 174 11.75 22.10 14.90
C ARG A 174 11.71 22.07 13.36
N ARG A 175 12.71 21.42 12.76
CA ARG A 175 12.87 21.26 11.30
C ARG A 175 13.07 19.78 10.98
N PHE A 176 11.99 19.14 10.56
CA PHE A 176 11.96 17.72 10.23
C PHE A 176 12.43 17.46 8.80
N THR A 177 13.21 16.39 8.61
CA THR A 177 13.61 15.91 7.28
C THR A 177 12.44 15.25 6.55
N ILE A 178 12.62 14.86 5.29
CA ILE A 178 11.58 14.15 4.53
C ILE A 178 11.34 12.77 5.15
N GLU A 179 12.39 12.05 5.54
CA GLU A 179 12.32 10.74 6.18
C GLU A 179 11.56 10.79 7.51
N ASP A 180 11.83 11.81 8.32
CA ASP A 180 11.12 12.06 9.58
C ASP A 180 9.62 12.24 9.34
N LYS A 181 9.26 13.01 8.31
CA LYS A 181 7.87 13.26 7.96
C LYS A 181 7.20 12.04 7.31
N VAL A 182 7.93 11.23 6.55
CA VAL A 182 7.43 9.96 5.99
C VAL A 182 7.16 8.95 7.10
N PHE A 183 8.05 8.85 8.10
CA PHE A 183 7.83 8.04 9.30
C PHE A 183 6.63 8.54 10.12
N ALA A 184 6.52 9.86 10.31
CA ALA A 184 5.36 10.44 10.97
C ALA A 184 4.04 10.20 10.20
N LEU A 185 4.08 10.29 8.86
CA LEU A 185 2.96 9.99 7.99
C LEU A 185 2.53 8.53 8.10
N SER A 186 3.46 7.58 8.16
CA SER A 186 3.13 6.15 8.30
C SER A 186 2.43 5.85 9.64
N LEU A 187 2.93 6.42 10.74
CA LEU A 187 2.26 6.37 12.05
C LEU A 187 0.87 7.02 12.03
N TYR A 188 0.76 8.21 11.43
CA TYR A 188 -0.50 8.94 11.34
C TYR A 188 -1.55 8.17 10.53
N LYS A 189 -1.15 7.54 9.42
CA LYS A 189 -2.01 6.72 8.58
C LYS A 189 -2.51 5.47 9.30
N GLN A 190 -1.71 4.89 10.19
CA GLN A 190 -2.14 3.76 11.01
C GLN A 190 -3.14 4.17 12.08
N SER A 191 -2.88 5.29 12.79
CA SER A 191 -3.83 5.85 13.76
C SER A 191 -3.50 7.30 14.08
N GLY A 192 -4.35 8.21 13.62
CA GLY A 192 -4.24 9.64 13.96
C GLY A 192 -4.39 9.92 15.47
N LYS A 193 -5.20 9.10 16.18
CA LYS A 193 -5.36 9.20 17.64
C LYS A 193 -4.05 8.81 18.36
N ALA A 194 -3.47 7.67 18.02
CA ALA A 194 -2.20 7.23 18.61
C ALA A 194 -1.07 8.20 18.25
N TYR A 195 -1.03 8.69 17.02
CA TYR A 195 -0.06 9.71 16.60
C TYR A 195 -0.17 10.99 17.45
N ARG A 196 -1.37 11.51 17.68
CA ARG A 196 -1.58 12.70 18.54
C ARG A 196 -1.13 12.46 19.98
N MET A 197 -1.33 11.25 20.50
CA MET A 197 -0.84 10.87 21.82
C MET A 197 0.70 10.86 21.84
N LEU A 198 1.32 10.17 20.89
CA LEU A 198 2.78 10.09 20.78
C LEU A 198 3.43 11.45 20.54
N ALA A 199 2.77 12.36 19.80
CA ALA A 199 3.26 13.71 19.54
C ALA A 199 3.29 14.61 20.77
N LYS A 200 2.66 14.22 21.89
CA LYS A 200 2.80 14.90 23.19
C LYS A 200 4.13 14.57 23.86
N THR A 201 4.63 13.36 23.66
CA THR A 201 5.85 12.84 24.30
C THR A 201 7.07 13.01 23.39
N PHE A 202 6.92 12.69 22.11
CA PHE A 202 7.99 12.73 21.12
C PHE A 202 7.91 14.00 20.26
N ALA A 203 9.06 14.51 19.84
CA ALA A 203 9.18 15.55 18.84
C ALA A 203 8.79 14.98 17.47
N LEU A 204 7.51 15.02 17.15
CA LEU A 204 6.93 14.60 15.87
C LEU A 204 6.48 15.80 15.04
N SER A 205 6.33 15.61 13.73
CA SER A 205 5.85 16.64 12.82
C SER A 205 4.41 17.07 13.12
N SER A 206 4.02 18.25 12.66
CA SER A 206 2.63 18.68 12.81
C SER A 206 1.73 17.96 11.80
N HIS A 207 0.43 17.85 12.11
CA HIS A 207 -0.58 17.35 11.17
C HIS A 207 -0.55 18.12 9.85
N LYS A 208 -0.41 19.46 9.90
CA LYS A 208 -0.28 20.32 8.71
C LYS A 208 0.93 19.90 7.86
N SER A 209 2.10 19.73 8.47
CA SER A 209 3.32 19.31 7.78
C SER A 209 3.21 17.93 7.11
N ILE A 210 2.44 17.02 7.72
CA ILE A 210 2.13 15.71 7.15
C ILE A 210 1.20 15.86 5.93
N LEU A 211 0.13 16.64 6.06
CA LEU A 211 -0.81 16.90 4.95
C LEU A 211 -0.14 17.64 3.79
N ASP A 212 0.75 18.58 4.07
CA ASP A 212 1.48 19.33 3.03
C ASP A 212 2.36 18.41 2.18
N ILE A 213 2.82 17.27 2.70
CA ILE A 213 3.49 16.24 1.88
C ILE A 213 2.50 15.52 0.98
N LEU A 214 1.34 15.14 1.51
CA LEU A 214 0.32 14.45 0.72
C LEU A 214 -0.18 15.33 -0.43
N LYS A 215 -0.29 16.64 -0.21
CA LYS A 215 -0.67 17.62 -1.24
C LYS A 215 0.32 17.70 -2.40
N LYS A 216 1.57 17.26 -2.24
CA LYS A 216 2.55 17.24 -3.33
C LYS A 216 2.28 16.14 -4.37
N ILE A 217 1.42 15.18 -4.05
CA ILE A 217 1.04 14.10 -4.96
C ILE A 217 -0.42 14.36 -5.38
N PRO A 218 -0.66 15.04 -6.51
CA PRO A 218 -2.02 15.26 -6.98
C PRO A 218 -2.63 13.92 -7.38
N PHE A 219 -3.82 13.63 -6.83
CA PHE A 219 -4.64 12.51 -7.24
C PHE A 219 -5.83 13.06 -8.02
N GLU A 220 -5.76 12.96 -9.33
CA GLU A 220 -6.84 13.31 -10.25
C GLU A 220 -7.46 12.02 -10.83
N ALA A 221 -8.69 12.12 -11.34
CA ALA A 221 -9.34 11.00 -11.98
C ALA A 221 -8.58 10.58 -13.25
N GLY A 222 -8.58 9.28 -13.53
CA GLY A 222 -7.84 8.66 -14.62
C GLY A 222 -6.52 8.02 -14.19
N ILE A 223 -5.62 7.91 -15.16
CA ILE A 223 -4.31 7.29 -15.02
C ILE A 223 -3.32 8.32 -14.47
N ASN A 224 -2.75 8.05 -13.30
CA ASN A 224 -1.77 8.95 -12.69
C ASN A 224 -0.34 8.58 -13.09
N ASN A 225 0.28 9.39 -13.94
CA ASN A 225 1.62 9.14 -14.46
C ASN A 225 2.69 8.98 -13.37
N HIS A 226 2.60 9.72 -12.25
CA HIS A 226 3.55 9.59 -11.15
C HIS A 226 3.48 8.21 -10.49
N ILE A 227 2.27 7.65 -10.35
CA ILE A 227 2.07 6.30 -9.82
C ILE A 227 2.66 5.27 -10.79
N PHE A 228 2.44 5.43 -12.09
CA PHE A 228 2.93 4.49 -13.11
C PHE A 228 4.46 4.53 -13.25
N GLU A 229 5.08 5.69 -13.17
CA GLU A 229 6.55 5.81 -13.15
C GLU A 229 7.16 5.14 -11.91
N HIS A 230 6.57 5.36 -10.73
CA HIS A 230 6.99 4.66 -9.52
C HIS A 230 6.77 3.14 -9.63
N LEU A 231 5.65 2.72 -10.21
CA LEU A 231 5.33 1.32 -10.45
C LEU A 231 6.38 0.68 -11.38
N LYS A 232 6.78 1.35 -12.46
CA LYS A 232 7.85 0.91 -13.37
C LYS A 232 9.17 0.69 -12.65
N LEU A 233 9.55 1.58 -11.72
CA LEU A 233 10.75 1.39 -10.87
C LEU A 233 10.62 0.19 -9.93
N ALA A 234 9.43 -0.03 -9.34
CA ALA A 234 9.18 -1.18 -8.48
C ALA A 234 9.22 -2.50 -9.27
N VAL A 235 8.67 -2.52 -10.48
CA VAL A 235 8.58 -3.69 -11.37
C VAL A 235 9.95 -4.14 -11.86
N LYS A 236 10.90 -3.21 -12.07
CA LYS A 236 12.30 -3.54 -12.37
C LYS A 236 12.94 -4.46 -11.33
N LYS A 237 12.54 -4.35 -10.05
CA LYS A 237 13.02 -5.19 -8.95
C LYS A 237 12.32 -6.56 -8.86
N LEU A 238 11.27 -6.79 -9.65
CA LEU A 238 10.52 -8.05 -9.65
C LEU A 238 11.15 -9.08 -10.60
N LYS A 239 11.17 -10.34 -10.15
CA LYS A 239 11.50 -11.49 -11.00
C LYS A 239 10.46 -11.64 -12.10
N LYS A 240 10.83 -12.19 -13.26
CA LYS A 240 9.94 -12.32 -14.44
C LYS A 240 8.56 -12.91 -14.08
N LEU A 241 8.53 -14.03 -13.35
CA LEU A 241 7.27 -14.68 -12.93
C LEU A 241 6.46 -13.87 -11.90
N ASP A 242 7.07 -12.93 -11.18
CA ASP A 242 6.36 -12.07 -10.21
C ASP A 242 5.70 -10.86 -10.89
N ARG A 243 5.91 -10.66 -12.21
CA ARG A 243 5.34 -9.54 -12.99
C ARG A 243 3.96 -9.84 -13.56
N TYR A 244 3.50 -11.09 -13.45
CA TYR A 244 2.17 -11.49 -13.88
C TYR A 244 1.12 -10.91 -12.93
N CYS A 245 0.13 -10.21 -13.48
CA CYS A 245 -0.90 -9.56 -12.70
C CYS A 245 -2.28 -9.62 -13.37
N PRO A 246 -3.35 -9.95 -12.63
CA PRO A 246 -4.70 -9.58 -13.01
C PRO A 246 -5.00 -8.11 -12.70
N ILE A 247 -5.91 -7.54 -13.48
CA ILE A 247 -6.56 -6.25 -13.19
C ILE A 247 -7.96 -6.51 -12.66
N VAL A 248 -8.28 -5.87 -11.54
CA VAL A 248 -9.59 -5.91 -10.89
C VAL A 248 -10.27 -4.57 -11.09
N LEU A 249 -11.54 -4.58 -11.45
CA LEU A 249 -12.38 -3.39 -11.52
C LEU A 249 -13.67 -3.57 -10.74
N ASP A 250 -14.09 -2.53 -10.03
CA ASP A 250 -15.34 -2.48 -9.27
C ASP A 250 -15.83 -1.02 -9.13
N GLU A 251 -17.14 -0.86 -8.92
CA GLU A 251 -17.76 0.44 -8.66
C GLU A 251 -18.06 0.61 -7.15
N ILE A 252 -17.74 1.78 -6.62
CA ILE A 252 -18.03 2.16 -5.24
C ILE A 252 -19.07 3.28 -5.27
N ALA A 253 -20.19 3.11 -4.58
CA ALA A 253 -21.18 4.17 -4.42
C ALA A 253 -20.62 5.33 -3.59
N LEU A 254 -20.86 6.54 -4.07
CA LEU A 254 -20.50 7.80 -3.42
C LEU A 254 -21.77 8.52 -2.96
N SER A 255 -21.63 9.36 -1.94
CA SER A 255 -22.65 10.35 -1.63
C SER A 255 -22.45 11.52 -2.59
N ALA A 256 -23.45 11.82 -3.42
CA ALA A 256 -23.39 12.95 -4.34
C ALA A 256 -23.37 14.25 -3.52
N SER A 257 -22.25 14.98 -3.61
CA SER A 257 -22.09 16.31 -3.03
C SER A 257 -21.25 17.19 -3.97
N LEU A 258 -21.10 18.47 -3.64
CA LEU A 258 -20.07 19.31 -4.24
C LEU A 258 -19.15 19.81 -3.14
N GLN A 259 -17.86 19.72 -3.41
CA GLN A 259 -16.84 20.33 -2.58
C GLN A 259 -16.00 21.29 -3.41
N TYR A 260 -15.58 22.39 -2.80
CA TYR A 260 -14.65 23.33 -3.40
C TYR A 260 -13.29 23.21 -2.72
N THR A 261 -12.26 22.82 -3.46
CA THR A 261 -10.91 22.67 -2.94
C THR A 261 -9.89 23.18 -3.95
N ASN A 262 -8.94 24.00 -3.48
CA ASN A 262 -7.82 24.52 -4.28
C ASN A 262 -8.25 25.17 -5.61
N GLY A 263 -9.29 26.00 -5.60
CA GLY A 263 -9.73 26.69 -6.82
C GLY A 263 -10.62 25.85 -7.74
N LYS A 264 -10.83 24.57 -7.45
CA LYS A 264 -11.64 23.65 -8.26
C LYS A 264 -12.86 23.17 -7.48
N VAL A 265 -14.03 23.18 -8.13
CA VAL A 265 -15.15 22.34 -7.70
C VAL A 265 -14.76 20.90 -8.01
N ILE A 266 -15.00 19.95 -7.10
CA ILE A 266 -14.77 18.51 -7.26
C ILE A 266 -16.11 17.76 -7.15
N GLU A 267 -16.11 16.45 -7.41
CA GLU A 267 -17.31 15.56 -7.32
C GLU A 267 -18.28 15.65 -8.51
N PHE A 268 -17.83 16.19 -9.63
CA PHE A 268 -18.48 15.97 -10.93
C PHE A 268 -18.00 14.67 -11.58
N LYS A 269 -18.80 14.13 -12.50
CA LYS A 269 -18.43 13.04 -13.38
C LYS A 269 -17.15 13.41 -14.14
N ASP A 270 -16.17 12.55 -13.99
CA ASP A 270 -14.81 12.76 -14.47
C ASP A 270 -14.24 11.43 -14.97
N LEU A 271 -14.21 11.28 -16.29
CA LEU A 271 -13.63 10.12 -16.96
C LEU A 271 -12.14 10.31 -17.27
N GLY A 272 -11.50 11.31 -16.65
CA GLY A 272 -10.09 11.65 -16.81
C GLY A 272 -9.82 12.61 -17.98
N GLY A 273 -8.80 13.45 -17.82
CA GLY A 273 -8.36 14.39 -18.85
C GLY A 273 -9.46 15.42 -19.20
N PRO A 274 -9.80 15.62 -20.50
CA PRO A 274 -10.83 16.58 -20.91
C PRO A 274 -12.26 16.06 -20.72
N HIS A 275 -12.47 14.81 -20.30
CA HIS A 275 -13.78 14.15 -20.28
C HIS A 275 -14.54 14.38 -18.96
N ARG A 276 -14.65 15.64 -18.58
CA ARG A 276 -15.41 16.08 -17.41
C ARG A 276 -16.76 16.65 -17.83
N SER A 277 -17.84 16.21 -17.21
CA SER A 277 -19.18 16.80 -17.41
C SER A 277 -19.66 17.51 -16.14
N SER A 278 -20.76 18.25 -16.25
CA SER A 278 -21.41 18.93 -15.12
C SER A 278 -22.33 18.01 -14.31
N ASP A 279 -22.37 16.71 -14.62
CA ASP A 279 -23.18 15.74 -13.90
C ASP A 279 -22.54 15.40 -12.56
N PHE A 280 -23.33 15.24 -11.50
CA PHE A 280 -22.81 14.84 -10.19
C PHE A 280 -22.28 13.40 -10.24
N ALA A 281 -21.13 13.16 -9.62
CA ALA A 281 -20.64 11.80 -9.44
C ALA A 281 -21.39 11.11 -8.29
N ASP A 282 -22.02 9.98 -8.57
CA ASP A 282 -22.67 9.11 -7.56
C ASP A 282 -21.89 7.81 -7.36
N LYS A 283 -20.85 7.57 -8.15
CA LYS A 283 -20.00 6.38 -8.07
C LYS A 283 -18.54 6.69 -8.42
N ALA A 284 -17.64 5.86 -7.89
CA ALA A 284 -16.24 5.78 -8.28
C ALA A 284 -15.95 4.40 -8.88
N LEU A 285 -15.58 4.36 -10.15
CA LEU A 285 -15.03 3.17 -10.81
C LEU A 285 -13.54 3.07 -10.49
N VAL A 286 -13.11 2.02 -9.83
CA VAL A 286 -11.72 1.86 -9.36
C VAL A 286 -11.06 0.66 -10.02
N PHE A 287 -9.83 0.86 -10.50
CA PHE A 287 -8.99 -0.19 -11.05
C PHE A 287 -7.82 -0.50 -10.12
N MET A 288 -7.59 -1.78 -9.87
CA MET A 288 -6.54 -2.28 -8.99
C MET A 288 -5.79 -3.43 -9.65
N ILE A 289 -4.46 -3.39 -9.60
CA ILE A 289 -3.64 -4.54 -9.98
C ILE A 289 -3.42 -5.45 -8.78
N ARG A 290 -3.34 -6.75 -9.01
CA ARG A 290 -2.90 -7.74 -8.01
C ARG A 290 -1.80 -8.61 -8.60
N GLY A 291 -0.85 -9.05 -7.79
CA GLY A 291 0.17 -10.00 -8.25
C GLY A 291 -0.35 -11.44 -8.26
N SER A 292 -0.11 -12.18 -9.35
CA SER A 292 -0.53 -13.59 -9.49
C SER A 292 0.34 -14.52 -8.64
N ARG A 293 1.65 -14.28 -8.59
CA ARG A 293 2.60 -15.08 -7.80
C ARG A 293 2.96 -14.39 -6.49
N LYS A 294 3.56 -13.19 -6.59
CA LYS A 294 3.92 -12.38 -5.44
C LYS A 294 2.69 -11.63 -4.95
N LYS A 295 2.39 -11.73 -3.65
CA LYS A 295 1.25 -11.04 -3.05
C LYS A 295 1.53 -9.54 -2.96
N PHE A 296 0.95 -8.79 -3.89
CA PHE A 296 0.84 -7.33 -3.81
C PHE A 296 -0.50 -6.90 -4.42
N LYS A 297 -0.97 -5.72 -4.02
CA LYS A 297 -2.15 -5.07 -4.59
C LYS A 297 -1.96 -3.55 -4.57
N GLN A 298 -2.39 -2.87 -5.63
CA GLN A 298 -2.22 -1.43 -5.76
C GLN A 298 -3.37 -0.85 -6.60
N PRO A 299 -4.17 0.08 -6.07
CA PRO A 299 -5.05 0.91 -6.89
C PRO A 299 -4.20 1.73 -7.87
N ILE A 300 -4.57 1.74 -9.14
CA ILE A 300 -3.79 2.36 -10.22
C ILE A 300 -4.52 3.51 -10.91
N ALA A 301 -5.85 3.46 -10.96
CA ALA A 301 -6.67 4.48 -11.58
C ALA A 301 -8.06 4.46 -10.93
N PHE A 302 -8.72 5.62 -10.91
CA PHE A 302 -10.12 5.73 -10.56
C PHE A 302 -10.81 6.74 -11.46
N TYR A 303 -12.11 6.58 -11.66
CA TYR A 303 -12.94 7.45 -12.50
C TYR A 303 -14.22 7.76 -11.75
N LEU A 304 -14.72 8.98 -11.89
CA LEU A 304 -15.97 9.40 -11.27
C LEU A 304 -17.09 9.29 -12.29
N THR A 305 -18.12 8.52 -11.96
CA THR A 305 -19.23 8.22 -12.88
C THR A 305 -20.56 8.69 -12.28
N ASN A 306 -21.52 8.92 -13.16
CA ASN A 306 -22.91 9.20 -12.81
C ASN A 306 -23.77 8.03 -13.32
N GLY A 307 -24.58 7.44 -12.43
CA GLY A 307 -25.54 6.40 -12.77
C GLY A 307 -24.89 5.13 -13.34
N THR A 308 -25.39 4.67 -14.48
CA THR A 308 -24.86 3.51 -15.18
C THR A 308 -23.85 3.98 -16.22
N MET A 309 -22.61 3.49 -16.13
CA MET A 309 -21.60 3.81 -17.13
C MET A 309 -21.98 3.27 -18.51
N ASP A 310 -21.63 4.02 -19.55
CA ASP A 310 -21.71 3.54 -20.93
C ASP A 310 -20.67 2.45 -21.18
N SER A 311 -21.09 1.36 -21.80
CA SER A 311 -20.22 0.21 -22.09
C SER A 311 -19.09 0.55 -23.08
N THR A 312 -19.28 1.55 -23.95
CA THR A 312 -18.27 1.98 -24.91
C THR A 312 -17.13 2.72 -24.23
N ASN A 313 -17.44 3.72 -23.40
CA ASN A 313 -16.37 4.39 -22.65
C ASN A 313 -15.68 3.43 -21.68
N LEU A 314 -16.38 2.43 -21.13
CA LEU A 314 -15.78 1.44 -20.22
C LEU A 314 -14.78 0.55 -20.95
N SER A 315 -15.11 0.08 -22.17
CA SER A 315 -14.16 -0.73 -22.96
C SER A 315 -12.90 0.06 -23.31
N ILE A 316 -13.04 1.35 -23.65
CA ILE A 316 -11.93 2.26 -23.92
C ILE A 316 -11.06 2.45 -22.67
N ILE A 317 -11.68 2.70 -21.52
CA ILE A 317 -10.97 2.86 -20.24
C ILE A 317 -10.20 1.58 -19.89
N ILE A 318 -10.84 0.41 -19.96
CA ILE A 318 -10.19 -0.90 -19.72
C ILE A 318 -8.97 -1.05 -20.64
N LYS A 319 -9.11 -0.74 -21.93
CA LYS A 319 -8.04 -0.84 -22.93
C LYS A 319 -6.87 0.08 -22.58
N ASN A 320 -7.13 1.34 -22.26
CA ASN A 320 -6.11 2.32 -21.91
C ASN A 320 -5.34 1.94 -20.64
N ILE A 321 -6.04 1.44 -19.63
CA ILE A 321 -5.43 0.98 -18.38
C ILE A 321 -4.54 -0.23 -18.60
N ILE A 322 -5.01 -1.21 -19.39
CA ILE A 322 -4.23 -2.40 -19.71
C ILE A 322 -2.91 -2.00 -20.38
N LYS A 323 -2.96 -1.13 -21.41
CA LYS A 323 -1.77 -0.60 -22.08
C LYS A 323 -0.82 0.11 -21.11
N ALA A 324 -1.37 0.98 -20.27
CA ALA A 324 -0.59 1.69 -19.26
C ALA A 324 0.11 0.71 -18.30
N VAL A 325 -0.58 -0.34 -17.84
CA VAL A 325 0.00 -1.35 -16.94
C VAL A 325 1.08 -2.15 -17.66
N GLN A 326 0.85 -2.58 -18.89
CA GLN A 326 1.83 -3.31 -19.69
C GLN A 326 3.10 -2.48 -19.92
N SER A 327 2.98 -1.16 -20.15
CA SER A 327 4.13 -0.26 -20.33
C SER A 327 5.06 -0.16 -19.11
N THR A 328 4.59 -0.54 -17.91
CA THR A 328 5.43 -0.61 -16.69
C THR A 328 6.36 -1.83 -16.66
N GLY A 329 6.14 -2.81 -17.57
CA GLY A 329 6.81 -4.10 -17.59
C GLY A 329 6.06 -5.21 -16.83
N LEU A 330 4.85 -4.94 -16.35
CA LEU A 330 3.93 -5.96 -15.83
C LEU A 330 3.25 -6.70 -16.99
N THR A 331 2.92 -7.96 -16.75
CA THR A 331 2.23 -8.81 -17.73
C THR A 331 0.78 -9.00 -17.28
N VAL A 332 -0.15 -8.35 -17.97
CA VAL A 332 -1.58 -8.45 -17.65
C VAL A 332 -2.14 -9.76 -18.21
N VAL A 333 -2.66 -10.64 -17.35
CA VAL A 333 -3.16 -11.96 -17.78
C VAL A 333 -4.68 -12.08 -17.80
N SER A 334 -5.36 -11.32 -16.96
CA SER A 334 -6.81 -11.38 -16.86
C SER A 334 -7.40 -10.06 -16.34
N THR A 335 -8.67 -9.85 -16.65
CA THR A 335 -9.51 -8.83 -16.02
C THR A 335 -10.54 -9.52 -15.13
N ILE A 336 -10.89 -8.90 -14.00
CA ILE A 336 -11.85 -9.43 -13.04
C ILE A 336 -12.87 -8.34 -12.73
N CYS A 337 -14.13 -8.61 -13.01
CA CYS A 337 -15.25 -7.68 -12.76
C CYS A 337 -16.46 -8.41 -12.17
N ASP A 338 -17.44 -7.67 -11.68
CA ASP A 338 -18.72 -8.25 -11.30
C ASP A 338 -19.59 -8.59 -12.53
N GLN A 339 -20.79 -9.10 -12.30
CA GLN A 339 -21.72 -9.46 -13.38
C GLN A 339 -22.68 -8.32 -13.79
N ALA A 340 -22.34 -7.06 -13.53
CA ALA A 340 -23.16 -5.93 -13.94
C ALA A 340 -23.34 -5.91 -15.48
N PRO A 341 -24.53 -5.57 -15.99
CA PRO A 341 -24.79 -5.55 -17.44
C PRO A 341 -23.79 -4.71 -18.23
N THR A 342 -23.38 -3.55 -17.70
CA THR A 342 -22.37 -2.67 -18.30
C THR A 342 -21.01 -3.35 -18.43
N ASN A 343 -20.56 -4.06 -17.38
CA ASN A 343 -19.30 -4.78 -17.40
C ASN A 343 -19.33 -5.91 -18.43
N VAL A 344 -20.42 -6.67 -18.47
CA VAL A 344 -20.62 -7.73 -19.46
C VAL A 344 -20.62 -7.17 -20.89
N ALA A 345 -21.32 -6.06 -21.12
CA ALA A 345 -21.37 -5.40 -22.43
C ALA A 345 -20.01 -4.86 -22.87
N ALA A 346 -19.25 -4.24 -21.97
CA ALA A 346 -17.91 -3.73 -22.27
C ALA A 346 -16.93 -4.86 -22.64
N ILE A 347 -16.97 -5.99 -21.92
CA ILE A 347 -16.16 -7.17 -22.27
C ILE A 347 -16.58 -7.75 -23.63
N ASN A 348 -17.89 -7.85 -23.91
CA ASN A 348 -18.38 -8.30 -25.22
C ASN A 348 -17.93 -7.39 -26.37
N ARG A 349 -17.83 -6.08 -26.12
CA ARG A 349 -17.29 -5.13 -27.09
C ARG A 349 -15.81 -5.39 -27.38
N LEU A 350 -15.00 -5.64 -26.36
CA LEU A 350 -13.58 -5.99 -26.54
C LEU A 350 -13.40 -7.30 -27.31
N TYR A 351 -14.27 -8.28 -27.08
CA TYR A 351 -14.30 -9.51 -27.90
C TYR A 351 -14.59 -9.21 -29.37
N LYS A 352 -15.59 -8.36 -29.64
CA LYS A 352 -15.95 -7.98 -31.01
C LYS A 352 -14.79 -7.28 -31.72
N GLU A 353 -14.15 -6.30 -31.06
CA GLU A 353 -12.97 -5.60 -31.59
C GLU A 353 -11.83 -6.57 -31.91
N THR A 354 -11.61 -7.59 -31.06
CA THR A 354 -10.59 -8.61 -31.32
C THR A 354 -10.97 -9.45 -32.55
N ASN A 355 -12.20 -9.92 -32.65
CA ASN A 355 -12.67 -10.69 -33.80
C ASN A 355 -12.54 -9.90 -35.11
N GLU A 356 -12.92 -8.62 -35.10
CA GLU A 356 -12.80 -7.72 -36.25
C GLU A 356 -11.34 -7.61 -36.72
N LYS A 357 -10.39 -7.41 -35.81
CA LYS A 357 -8.94 -7.41 -36.12
C LYS A 357 -8.49 -8.69 -36.83
N TYR A 358 -8.90 -9.87 -36.34
CA TYR A 358 -8.51 -11.14 -36.95
C TYR A 358 -9.13 -11.35 -38.34
N ILE A 359 -10.38 -10.91 -38.53
CA ILE A 359 -11.06 -10.95 -39.83
C ILE A 359 -10.32 -10.05 -40.84
N GLU A 360 -9.94 -8.84 -40.44
CA GLU A 360 -9.15 -7.91 -41.27
C GLU A 360 -7.77 -8.50 -41.64
N GLU A 361 -7.15 -9.24 -40.73
CA GLU A 361 -5.89 -9.95 -40.98
C GLU A 361 -6.06 -11.26 -41.78
N GLY A 362 -7.29 -11.66 -42.14
CA GLY A 362 -7.58 -12.90 -42.85
C GLY A 362 -7.27 -14.17 -42.03
N LYS A 363 -7.29 -14.09 -40.70
CA LYS A 363 -6.98 -15.19 -39.79
C LYS A 363 -8.20 -15.61 -38.97
N GLU A 364 -8.27 -16.89 -38.63
CA GLU A 364 -9.26 -17.40 -37.68
C GLU A 364 -8.88 -16.98 -36.24
N ASN A 365 -9.80 -16.34 -35.51
CA ASN A 365 -9.58 -16.03 -34.10
C ASN A 365 -9.77 -17.28 -33.23
N ARG A 366 -8.67 -17.74 -32.61
CA ARG A 366 -8.67 -18.86 -31.66
C ARG A 366 -8.54 -18.44 -30.20
N ALA A 367 -8.49 -17.13 -29.93
CA ALA A 367 -8.40 -16.60 -28.58
C ALA A 367 -9.71 -16.83 -27.82
N PHE A 368 -9.60 -17.24 -26.55
CA PHE A 368 -10.73 -17.27 -25.62
C PHE A 368 -10.96 -15.89 -24.99
N GLY A 369 -9.88 -15.12 -24.82
CA GLY A 369 -9.88 -13.76 -24.33
C GLY A 369 -10.07 -12.72 -25.42
N PHE A 370 -9.93 -11.45 -25.04
CA PHE A 370 -9.73 -10.35 -25.98
C PHE A 370 -8.25 -10.00 -26.05
N GLU A 371 -7.82 -9.37 -27.14
CA GLU A 371 -6.40 -9.09 -27.37
C GLU A 371 -6.09 -7.60 -27.27
N ILE A 372 -5.03 -7.25 -26.53
CA ILE A 372 -4.48 -5.91 -26.46
C ILE A 372 -2.97 -6.00 -26.62
N GLU A 373 -2.41 -5.24 -27.57
CA GLU A 373 -0.96 -5.22 -27.87
C GLU A 373 -0.40 -6.63 -28.14
N ASN A 374 -1.12 -7.43 -28.92
CA ASN A 374 -0.78 -8.82 -29.25
C ASN A 374 -0.71 -9.77 -28.05
N GLN A 375 -1.31 -9.37 -26.92
CA GLN A 375 -1.43 -10.18 -25.73
C GLN A 375 -2.89 -10.51 -25.45
N GLU A 376 -3.22 -11.80 -25.43
CA GLU A 376 -4.53 -12.28 -25.00
C GLU A 376 -4.72 -12.04 -23.50
N ILE A 377 -5.89 -11.51 -23.15
CA ILE A 377 -6.31 -11.21 -21.78
C ILE A 377 -7.62 -11.92 -21.51
N ILE A 378 -7.63 -12.75 -20.47
CA ILE A 378 -8.75 -13.62 -20.14
C ILE A 378 -9.71 -12.86 -19.20
N PRO A 379 -10.95 -12.53 -19.62
CA PRO A 379 -11.92 -11.95 -18.71
C PRO A 379 -12.50 -13.02 -17.78
N LEU A 380 -12.55 -12.67 -16.50
CA LEU A 380 -13.11 -13.49 -15.42
C LEU A 380 -14.13 -12.68 -14.65
N TYR A 381 -15.10 -13.38 -14.05
CA TYR A 381 -16.08 -12.75 -13.16
C TYR A 381 -15.78 -13.08 -11.70
N ASP A 382 -16.18 -12.18 -10.81
CA ASP A 382 -16.01 -12.36 -9.38
C ASP A 382 -16.80 -13.57 -8.86
N VAL A 383 -16.07 -14.60 -8.47
CA VAL A 383 -16.61 -15.89 -8.03
C VAL A 383 -17.57 -15.75 -6.84
N PRO A 384 -17.26 -14.95 -5.79
CA PRO A 384 -18.22 -14.62 -4.73
C PRO A 384 -19.53 -13.99 -5.22
N HIS A 385 -19.48 -13.08 -6.20
CA HIS A 385 -20.68 -12.51 -6.82
C HIS A 385 -21.48 -13.55 -7.60
N LEU A 386 -20.81 -14.44 -8.33
CA LEU A 386 -21.49 -15.53 -9.04
C LEU A 386 -22.16 -16.52 -8.08
N LEU A 387 -21.53 -16.85 -6.95
CA LEU A 387 -22.12 -17.69 -5.89
C LEU A 387 -23.41 -17.07 -5.33
N LYS A 388 -23.38 -15.76 -5.03
CA LYS A 388 -24.58 -15.02 -4.61
C LYS A 388 -25.66 -15.06 -5.70
N GLY A 389 -25.27 -14.99 -6.97
CA GLY A 389 -26.17 -15.10 -8.12
C GLY A 389 -26.91 -16.43 -8.18
N LEU A 390 -26.21 -17.56 -8.01
CA LEU A 390 -26.85 -18.88 -7.93
C LEU A 390 -27.83 -18.96 -6.76
N ARG A 391 -27.41 -18.52 -5.56
CA ARG A 391 -28.28 -18.49 -4.37
C ARG A 391 -29.54 -17.66 -4.62
N ASN A 392 -29.38 -16.43 -5.11
CA ASN A 392 -30.49 -15.50 -5.30
C ASN A 392 -31.52 -16.03 -6.31
N ASN A 393 -31.09 -16.72 -7.36
CA ASN A 393 -32.01 -17.34 -8.31
C ASN A 393 -32.75 -18.52 -7.67
N LEU A 394 -32.04 -19.38 -6.94
CA LEU A 394 -32.63 -20.54 -6.27
C LEU A 394 -33.70 -20.14 -5.24
N VAL A 395 -33.50 -19.04 -4.51
CA VAL A 395 -34.49 -18.48 -3.57
C VAL A 395 -35.84 -18.23 -4.23
N SER A 396 -35.84 -17.84 -5.50
CA SER A 396 -37.06 -17.47 -6.24
C SER A 396 -37.59 -18.54 -7.18
N LYS A 397 -36.76 -19.50 -7.58
CA LYS A 397 -37.02 -20.41 -8.71
C LYS A 397 -36.34 -21.74 -8.47
N ASP A 398 -37.03 -22.83 -8.78
CA ASP A 398 -36.44 -24.16 -8.74
C ASP A 398 -35.45 -24.33 -9.91
N LEU A 399 -34.45 -25.18 -9.69
CA LEU A 399 -33.36 -25.44 -10.62
C LEU A 399 -33.38 -26.89 -11.07
N HIS A 400 -33.56 -27.12 -12.36
CA HIS A 400 -33.33 -28.42 -12.98
C HIS A 400 -31.89 -28.51 -13.48
N TYR A 401 -31.23 -29.62 -13.20
CA TYR A 401 -29.85 -29.86 -13.62
C TYR A 401 -29.58 -31.36 -13.79
N VAL A 402 -28.60 -31.70 -14.61
CA VAL A 402 -28.14 -33.07 -14.82
C VAL A 402 -26.90 -33.31 -13.98
N TYR A 403 -26.94 -34.35 -13.15
CA TYR A 403 -25.80 -34.77 -12.35
C TYR A 403 -25.77 -36.30 -12.29
N GLU A 404 -24.63 -36.90 -12.62
CA GLU A 404 -24.47 -38.36 -12.73
C GLU A 404 -25.53 -39.00 -13.66
N ASN A 405 -25.77 -38.37 -14.82
CA ASN A 405 -26.75 -38.79 -15.84
C ASN A 405 -28.21 -38.86 -15.36
N LYS A 406 -28.54 -38.26 -14.21
CA LYS A 406 -29.90 -38.12 -13.70
C LYS A 406 -30.35 -36.67 -13.76
N ILE A 407 -31.58 -36.44 -14.19
CA ILE A 407 -32.24 -35.14 -14.10
C ILE A 407 -32.66 -34.97 -12.63
N ARG A 408 -32.20 -33.88 -12.02
CA ARG A 408 -32.43 -33.54 -10.63
C ARG A 408 -33.09 -32.18 -10.54
N THR A 409 -33.91 -32.00 -9.50
CA THR A 409 -34.58 -30.71 -9.25
C THR A 409 -34.24 -30.22 -7.85
N ALA A 410 -33.63 -29.04 -7.76
CA ALA A 410 -33.31 -28.41 -6.49
C ALA A 410 -34.25 -27.24 -6.21
N SER A 411 -34.75 -27.16 -4.98
CA SER A 411 -35.64 -26.09 -4.53
C SER A 411 -35.12 -25.41 -3.27
N TRP A 412 -35.34 -24.10 -3.15
CA TRP A 412 -35.10 -23.41 -1.88
C TRP A 412 -36.00 -23.93 -0.75
N LYS A 413 -37.17 -24.48 -1.08
CA LYS A 413 -38.09 -25.05 -0.10
C LYS A 413 -37.45 -26.20 0.67
N ASP A 414 -36.60 -26.99 0.03
CA ASP A 414 -35.90 -28.11 0.68
C ASP A 414 -34.88 -27.59 1.71
N ILE A 415 -34.21 -26.47 1.40
CA ILE A 415 -33.27 -25.80 2.31
C ILE A 415 -34.00 -25.21 3.51
N VAL A 416 -35.17 -24.61 3.30
CA VAL A 416 -36.02 -24.08 4.38
C VAL A 416 -36.49 -25.23 5.27
N GLN A 417 -37.03 -26.30 4.69
CA GLN A 417 -37.48 -27.48 5.44
C GLN A 417 -36.33 -28.10 6.26
N PHE A 418 -35.15 -28.27 5.66
CA PHE A 418 -33.97 -28.75 6.39
C PHE A 418 -33.62 -27.84 7.58
N TYR A 419 -33.66 -26.51 7.37
CA TYR A 419 -33.36 -25.56 8.43
C TYR A 419 -34.39 -25.60 9.56
N GLU A 420 -35.69 -25.69 9.26
CA GLU A 420 -36.73 -25.80 10.28
C GLU A 420 -36.62 -27.10 11.06
N LEU A 421 -36.39 -28.23 10.39
CA LEU A 421 -36.17 -29.51 11.08
C LEU A 421 -34.98 -29.42 12.05
N ASP A 422 -33.83 -28.93 11.56
CA ASP A 422 -32.63 -28.75 12.40
C ASP A 422 -32.89 -27.78 13.56
N LYS A 423 -33.67 -26.72 13.35
CA LYS A 423 -34.00 -25.72 14.37
C LYS A 423 -34.98 -26.24 15.42
N HIS A 424 -36.00 -27.01 15.03
CA HIS A 424 -37.04 -27.51 15.91
C HIS A 424 -36.66 -28.78 16.67
N GLN A 425 -35.85 -29.66 16.07
CA GLN A 425 -35.41 -30.91 16.70
C GLN A 425 -34.23 -30.73 17.66
N SER A 426 -33.55 -29.58 17.61
CA SER A 426 -32.39 -29.29 18.47
C SER A 426 -32.83 -28.79 19.85
N THR A 427 -32.44 -29.50 20.90
CA THR A 427 -32.75 -29.16 22.31
C THR A 427 -31.49 -28.79 23.10
N GLY A 428 -30.61 -27.96 22.53
CA GLY A 428 -29.54 -27.30 23.29
C GLY A 428 -28.17 -27.33 22.62
N GLY A 429 -27.99 -26.52 21.57
CA GLY A 429 -26.67 -26.35 20.92
C GLY A 429 -26.22 -27.52 20.05
N ASP A 430 -27.06 -28.53 19.88
CA ASP A 430 -26.88 -29.79 19.14
C ASP A 430 -27.23 -29.69 17.65
N ARG A 431 -27.45 -28.48 17.15
CA ARG A 431 -27.75 -28.21 15.74
C ARG A 431 -26.72 -28.86 14.81
N LEU A 432 -27.20 -29.58 13.80
CA LEU A 432 -26.40 -30.16 12.72
C LEU A 432 -25.76 -29.07 11.86
N ALA A 433 -26.46 -27.94 11.66
CA ALA A 433 -26.00 -26.81 10.87
C ALA A 433 -26.00 -25.48 11.67
N PRO A 434 -25.14 -25.34 12.71
CA PRO A 434 -25.21 -24.21 13.65
C PRO A 434 -24.84 -22.86 13.02
N LYS A 435 -24.21 -22.87 11.83
CA LYS A 435 -23.88 -21.66 11.07
C LYS A 435 -25.08 -21.07 10.34
N LEU A 436 -26.12 -21.87 10.08
CA LEU A 436 -27.34 -21.39 9.45
C LEU A 436 -28.18 -20.65 10.49
N THR A 437 -28.68 -19.49 10.08
CA THR A 437 -29.55 -18.64 10.91
C THR A 437 -30.67 -18.10 10.03
N ASP A 438 -31.70 -17.51 10.63
CA ASP A 438 -32.78 -16.81 9.94
C ASP A 438 -32.28 -15.90 8.79
N ASN A 439 -31.15 -15.20 8.98
CA ASN A 439 -30.53 -14.31 7.99
C ASN A 439 -30.00 -15.02 6.72
N HIS A 440 -29.87 -16.34 6.76
CA HIS A 440 -29.43 -17.18 5.65
C HIS A 440 -30.62 -17.69 4.82
N ILE A 441 -31.78 -17.90 5.46
CA ILE A 441 -32.85 -18.76 4.96
C ILE A 441 -34.07 -17.95 4.55
N TYR A 442 -34.61 -17.11 5.44
CA TYR A 442 -35.84 -16.39 5.18
C TYR A 442 -35.60 -15.15 4.30
N PRO A 443 -36.30 -15.01 3.16
CA PRO A 443 -36.11 -13.90 2.22
C PRO A 443 -36.15 -12.50 2.85
N ASP A 444 -37.05 -12.27 3.80
CA ASP A 444 -37.26 -10.95 4.43
C ASP A 444 -36.12 -10.53 5.36
N LYS A 445 -35.46 -11.52 5.98
CA LYS A 445 -34.29 -11.31 6.85
C LYS A 445 -32.96 -11.50 6.10
N MET A 446 -33.04 -11.90 4.82
CA MET A 446 -31.89 -12.38 4.08
C MET A 446 -30.89 -11.27 3.78
N LYS A 447 -29.65 -11.44 4.24
CA LYS A 447 -28.55 -10.55 3.87
C LYS A 447 -28.04 -10.87 2.47
N LYS A 448 -28.79 -10.47 1.43
CA LYS A 448 -28.56 -10.82 0.01
C LYS A 448 -27.12 -10.53 -0.46
N MET A 449 -26.50 -9.46 0.01
CA MET A 449 -25.13 -9.09 -0.39
C MET A 449 -24.01 -9.82 0.36
N LYS A 450 -24.33 -10.48 1.49
CA LYS A 450 -23.33 -11.13 2.35
C LYS A 450 -22.93 -12.49 1.78
N VAL A 451 -21.73 -12.56 1.20
CA VAL A 451 -21.19 -13.78 0.57
C VAL A 451 -21.16 -14.97 1.53
N SER A 452 -20.80 -14.76 2.80
CA SER A 452 -20.75 -15.86 3.77
C SER A 452 -22.11 -16.51 4.00
N CYS A 453 -23.21 -15.76 3.85
CA CYS A 453 -24.54 -16.35 3.93
C CYS A 453 -24.79 -17.34 2.79
N ALA A 454 -24.41 -16.99 1.56
CA ALA A 454 -24.53 -17.90 0.43
C ALA A 454 -23.60 -19.12 0.57
N ALA A 455 -22.35 -18.89 0.99
CA ALA A 455 -21.36 -19.97 1.15
C ALA A 455 -21.71 -20.94 2.29
N HIS A 456 -22.35 -20.49 3.37
CA HIS A 456 -22.80 -21.39 4.43
C HIS A 456 -23.99 -22.27 4.00
N VAL A 457 -24.92 -21.73 3.20
CA VAL A 457 -26.04 -22.49 2.65
C VAL A 457 -25.53 -23.59 1.72
N PHE A 458 -24.71 -23.23 0.73
CA PHE A 458 -24.08 -24.20 -0.17
C PHE A 458 -22.81 -24.80 0.42
N SER A 459 -22.81 -25.17 1.71
CA SER A 459 -21.64 -25.79 2.32
C SER A 459 -21.68 -27.30 2.21
N GLN A 460 -20.50 -27.92 2.21
CA GLN A 460 -20.34 -29.38 2.25
C GLN A 460 -21.21 -30.02 3.34
N ARG A 461 -21.26 -29.41 4.53
CA ARG A 461 -22.01 -29.93 5.68
C ARG A 461 -23.51 -30.00 5.39
N VAL A 462 -24.09 -28.89 4.92
CA VAL A 462 -25.52 -28.81 4.58
C VAL A 462 -25.85 -29.83 3.49
N GLY A 463 -25.08 -29.85 2.40
CA GLY A 463 -25.32 -30.78 1.31
C GLY A 463 -25.18 -32.26 1.70
N ALA A 464 -24.18 -32.60 2.52
CA ALA A 464 -23.98 -33.97 2.99
C ALA A 464 -25.10 -34.45 3.93
N ILE A 465 -25.59 -33.58 4.81
CA ILE A 465 -26.69 -33.91 5.72
C ILE A 465 -27.99 -34.07 4.92
N MET A 466 -28.34 -33.10 4.07
CA MET A 466 -29.55 -33.17 3.23
C MET A 466 -29.57 -34.43 2.37
N LYS A 467 -28.43 -34.81 1.78
CA LYS A 467 -28.30 -36.06 1.01
C LYS A 467 -28.53 -37.31 1.86
N ARG A 468 -28.05 -37.34 3.11
CA ARG A 468 -28.18 -38.50 4.01
C ARG A 468 -29.56 -38.58 4.68
N LEU A 469 -30.20 -37.44 4.96
CA LEU A 469 -31.52 -37.39 5.56
C LEU A 469 -32.56 -38.13 4.72
N THR A 470 -32.47 -38.04 3.39
CA THR A 470 -33.33 -38.81 2.49
C THR A 470 -33.21 -40.32 2.75
N SER A 471 -31.99 -40.86 2.81
CA SER A 471 -31.78 -42.31 3.03
C SER A 471 -32.30 -42.81 4.38
N ILE A 472 -32.33 -41.93 5.40
CA ILE A 472 -32.85 -42.24 6.74
C ILE A 472 -34.37 -42.12 6.77
N SER A 473 -34.95 -41.13 6.08
CA SER A 473 -36.40 -40.94 5.98
C SER A 473 -37.10 -42.05 5.20
N SER A 474 -36.42 -42.73 4.26
CA SER A 474 -36.95 -43.91 3.57
C SER A 474 -37.15 -45.12 4.49
N GLN A 475 -36.57 -45.10 5.70
CA GLN A 475 -36.59 -46.22 6.67
C GLN A 475 -37.48 -45.94 7.89
N SER A 476 -38.03 -44.73 8.05
CA SER A 476 -38.90 -44.35 9.19
C SER A 476 -40.02 -43.41 8.75
N MET A 477 -41.07 -43.27 9.56
CA MET A 477 -42.34 -42.53 9.30
C MET A 477 -42.19 -41.00 9.08
N LEU A 478 -41.31 -40.55 8.17
CA LEU A 478 -41.17 -39.16 7.71
C LEU A 478 -41.72 -39.04 6.28
N SER A 479 -42.99 -39.43 6.09
CA SER A 479 -43.67 -39.46 4.80
C SER A 479 -43.97 -38.08 4.19
N GLU A 480 -43.76 -37.00 4.94
CA GLU A 480 -43.99 -35.62 4.47
C GLU A 480 -42.76 -34.98 3.82
N PHE A 481 -41.57 -35.60 3.91
CA PHE A 481 -40.34 -35.04 3.36
C PHE A 481 -40.19 -35.43 1.87
N LYS A 482 -40.60 -34.53 0.96
CA LYS A 482 -40.18 -34.64 -0.45
C LYS A 482 -38.65 -34.61 -0.50
N SER A 483 -38.05 -35.59 -1.18
CA SER A 483 -36.62 -35.88 -1.13
C SER A 483 -35.73 -34.63 -1.34
N PRO A 484 -35.06 -34.10 -0.31
CA PRO A 484 -34.10 -32.99 -0.41
C PRO A 484 -32.78 -33.43 -1.05
N GLU A 485 -32.69 -34.69 -1.50
CA GLU A 485 -31.45 -35.32 -1.96
C GLU A 485 -30.85 -34.55 -3.12
N ASP A 486 -31.70 -34.18 -4.09
CA ASP A 486 -31.31 -33.40 -5.26
C ASP A 486 -30.77 -32.02 -4.87
N THR A 487 -31.39 -31.35 -3.89
CA THR A 487 -30.86 -30.09 -3.37
C THR A 487 -29.55 -30.29 -2.59
N GLY A 488 -29.40 -31.42 -1.89
CA GLY A 488 -28.16 -31.82 -1.22
C GLY A 488 -26.99 -32.02 -2.20
N TYR A 489 -27.23 -32.72 -3.30
CA TYR A 489 -26.27 -32.88 -4.40
C TYR A 489 -25.85 -31.53 -5.00
N LEU A 490 -26.80 -30.63 -5.22
CA LEU A 490 -26.52 -29.28 -5.71
C LEU A 490 -25.62 -28.52 -4.73
N CYS A 491 -25.91 -28.57 -3.42
CA CYS A 491 -25.11 -27.90 -2.41
C CYS A 491 -23.66 -28.41 -2.39
N LEU A 492 -23.45 -29.73 -2.47
CA LEU A 492 -22.11 -30.32 -2.57
C LEU A 492 -21.39 -29.92 -3.85
N PHE A 493 -22.10 -29.89 -4.98
CA PHE A 493 -21.54 -29.46 -6.25
C PHE A 493 -21.08 -28.00 -6.21
N ILE A 494 -21.94 -27.09 -5.73
CA ILE A 494 -21.63 -25.66 -5.63
C ILE A 494 -20.50 -25.40 -4.64
N ASP A 495 -20.47 -26.10 -3.50
CA ASP A 495 -19.39 -26.03 -2.51
C ASP A 495 -18.03 -26.38 -3.15
N ASN A 496 -17.95 -27.52 -3.83
CA ASN A 496 -16.76 -27.95 -4.56
C ASN A 496 -16.37 -26.99 -5.67
N MET A 497 -17.35 -26.47 -6.42
CA MET A 497 -17.12 -25.49 -7.48
C MET A 497 -16.55 -24.19 -6.94
N PHE A 498 -17.11 -23.66 -5.86
CA PHE A 498 -16.64 -22.44 -5.22
C PHE A 498 -15.22 -22.62 -4.64
N ASP A 499 -14.97 -23.75 -3.97
CA ASP A 499 -13.65 -24.07 -3.44
C ASP A 499 -12.61 -24.19 -4.57
N SER A 500 -12.96 -24.85 -5.67
CA SER A 500 -12.11 -25.02 -6.87
C SER A 500 -11.71 -23.71 -7.54
N ALA A 501 -12.42 -22.61 -7.29
CA ALA A 501 -12.16 -21.30 -7.89
C ALA A 501 -11.69 -20.26 -6.86
N ASN A 502 -11.63 -20.60 -5.57
CA ASN A 502 -11.29 -19.68 -4.46
C ASN A 502 -10.29 -20.27 -3.46
N GLY A 503 -9.51 -21.27 -3.91
CA GLY A 503 -8.39 -21.87 -3.18
C GLY A 503 -7.28 -20.86 -2.85
N ASN A 504 -6.71 -20.97 -1.65
CA ASN A 504 -5.64 -20.10 -1.15
C ASN A 504 -4.56 -20.84 -0.35
N THR A 505 -4.69 -22.15 -0.22
CA THR A 505 -3.69 -23.01 0.40
C THR A 505 -3.01 -23.83 -0.69
N ILE A 506 -1.73 -24.16 -0.48
CA ILE A 506 -0.99 -24.98 -1.45
C ILE A 506 -1.44 -26.44 -1.33
N LYS A 507 -1.51 -26.94 -0.08
CA LYS A 507 -1.98 -28.28 0.22
C LYS A 507 -3.49 -28.26 0.50
N PRO A 508 -4.23 -29.29 0.04
CA PRO A 508 -5.63 -29.44 0.39
C PRO A 508 -5.79 -29.77 1.88
N SER A 509 -6.92 -29.35 2.45
CA SER A 509 -7.37 -29.86 3.75
C SER A 509 -8.23 -31.09 3.55
N VAL A 510 -8.25 -32.00 4.54
CA VAL A 510 -9.03 -33.24 4.50
C VAL A 510 -10.48 -32.97 4.10
N GLY A 511 -10.97 -33.68 3.08
CA GLY A 511 -12.33 -33.57 2.56
C GLY A 511 -12.60 -32.32 1.70
N LYS A 512 -11.57 -31.51 1.40
CA LYS A 512 -11.66 -30.26 0.63
C LYS A 512 -10.52 -30.15 -0.39
N ASP A 513 -10.43 -31.16 -1.26
CA ASP A 513 -9.31 -31.32 -2.20
C ASP A 513 -9.20 -30.18 -3.20
N LEU A 514 -10.35 -29.64 -3.63
CA LEU A 514 -10.45 -28.53 -4.57
C LEU A 514 -10.19 -27.17 -3.91
N ARG A 515 -10.13 -27.09 -2.58
CA ARG A 515 -9.78 -25.85 -1.87
C ARG A 515 -8.25 -25.69 -1.76
N SER A 516 -7.54 -25.95 -2.85
CA SER A 516 -6.07 -25.97 -2.88
C SER A 516 -5.53 -25.21 -4.10
N ALA A 517 -4.22 -25.26 -4.32
CA ALA A 517 -3.59 -24.64 -5.47
C ALA A 517 -3.74 -25.55 -6.70
N VAL A 518 -3.90 -24.94 -7.88
CA VAL A 518 -3.93 -25.69 -9.15
C VAL A 518 -2.51 -26.04 -9.56
N THR A 519 -2.29 -27.32 -9.82
CA THR A 519 -1.04 -27.87 -10.38
C THR A 519 -1.37 -28.66 -11.64
N ALA A 520 -0.35 -29.07 -12.41
CA ALA A 520 -0.55 -29.84 -13.65
C ALA A 520 -1.41 -31.10 -13.44
N ASN A 521 -1.28 -31.76 -12.28
CA ASN A 521 -1.95 -33.03 -11.97
C ASN A 521 -3.06 -32.88 -10.91
N SER A 522 -3.49 -31.65 -10.62
CA SER A 522 -4.50 -31.43 -9.57
C SER A 522 -5.90 -31.90 -10.00
N PRO A 523 -6.78 -32.29 -9.05
CA PRO A 523 -8.12 -32.78 -9.35
C PRO A 523 -9.03 -31.72 -10.00
N HIS A 524 -8.64 -30.43 -9.97
CA HIS A 524 -9.35 -29.33 -10.60
C HIS A 524 -9.64 -29.59 -12.08
N TRP A 525 -8.71 -30.19 -12.83
CA TRP A 525 -8.87 -30.37 -14.27
C TRP A 525 -10.03 -31.28 -14.64
N GLU A 526 -10.16 -32.40 -13.93
CA GLU A 526 -11.25 -33.34 -14.13
C GLU A 526 -12.56 -32.76 -13.59
N PHE A 527 -12.52 -32.17 -12.40
CA PHE A 527 -13.69 -31.56 -11.78
C PHE A 527 -14.26 -30.42 -12.64
N TRP A 528 -13.43 -29.55 -13.22
CA TRP A 528 -13.90 -28.48 -14.10
C TRP A 528 -14.56 -29.00 -15.37
N LYS A 529 -14.04 -30.08 -15.97
CA LYS A 529 -14.72 -30.73 -17.12
C LYS A 529 -16.12 -31.22 -16.74
N LYS A 530 -16.24 -31.92 -15.61
CA LYS A 530 -17.54 -32.37 -15.08
C LYS A 530 -18.45 -31.20 -14.75
N SER A 531 -17.91 -30.13 -14.16
CA SER A 531 -18.65 -28.94 -13.76
C SER A 531 -19.26 -28.20 -14.94
N LEU A 532 -18.56 -28.14 -16.08
CA LEU A 532 -19.09 -27.51 -17.28
C LEU A 532 -20.34 -28.24 -17.80
N ILE A 533 -20.33 -29.58 -17.81
CA ILE A 533 -21.49 -30.38 -18.22
C ILE A 533 -22.69 -30.09 -17.30
N VAL A 534 -22.46 -30.07 -15.99
CA VAL A 534 -23.51 -29.79 -15.00
C VAL A 534 -24.04 -28.36 -15.18
N LEU A 535 -23.16 -27.35 -15.30
CA LEU A 535 -23.56 -25.95 -15.49
C LEU A 535 -24.31 -25.72 -16.81
N GLU A 536 -23.89 -26.36 -17.90
CA GLU A 536 -24.57 -26.26 -19.21
C GLU A 536 -25.97 -26.87 -19.17
N SER A 537 -26.20 -27.86 -18.31
CA SER A 537 -27.53 -28.46 -18.09
C SER A 537 -28.45 -27.64 -17.18
N MET A 538 -27.92 -26.68 -16.41
CA MET A 538 -28.69 -25.92 -15.42
C MET A 538 -29.74 -25.01 -16.07
N LYS A 539 -31.01 -25.25 -15.71
CA LYS A 539 -32.18 -24.47 -16.15
C LYS A 539 -33.04 -24.12 -14.95
N TYR A 540 -33.16 -22.83 -14.65
CA TYR A 540 -34.12 -22.35 -13.66
C TYR A 540 -35.52 -22.32 -14.28
N GLU A 541 -36.54 -22.60 -13.47
CA GLU A 541 -37.93 -22.43 -13.86
C GLU A 541 -38.23 -20.93 -14.07
N THR A 542 -38.20 -20.50 -15.33
CA THR A 542 -38.48 -19.11 -15.72
C THR A 542 -39.51 -19.06 -16.84
N LYS A 543 -40.35 -18.01 -16.82
CA LYS A 543 -41.27 -17.70 -17.94
C LYS A 543 -40.53 -17.56 -19.27
N THR A 544 -39.28 -17.09 -19.23
CA THR A 544 -38.38 -16.99 -20.38
C THR A 544 -37.48 -18.23 -20.47
N LYS A 545 -37.30 -18.84 -21.64
CA LYS A 545 -36.34 -19.96 -21.84
C LYS A 545 -34.84 -19.54 -21.77
N LYS A 546 -34.53 -18.31 -21.35
CA LYS A 546 -33.16 -17.77 -21.30
C LYS A 546 -32.43 -18.26 -20.05
N GLN A 547 -31.19 -18.73 -20.22
CA GLN A 547 -30.32 -19.11 -19.12
C GLN A 547 -29.95 -17.88 -18.28
N VAL A 548 -29.88 -18.04 -16.96
CA VAL A 548 -29.58 -16.93 -16.05
C VAL A 548 -28.12 -16.46 -16.19
N PRO A 549 -27.85 -15.14 -16.11
CA PRO A 549 -26.49 -14.61 -16.31
C PRO A 549 -25.43 -15.24 -15.41
N SER A 550 -25.76 -15.56 -14.16
CA SER A 550 -24.79 -16.14 -13.22
C SER A 550 -24.31 -17.54 -13.64
N VAL A 551 -25.14 -18.35 -14.30
CA VAL A 551 -24.73 -19.67 -14.83
C VAL A 551 -23.83 -19.49 -16.05
N ILE A 552 -24.22 -18.61 -16.99
CA ILE A 552 -23.43 -18.28 -18.18
C ILE A 552 -22.03 -17.78 -17.77
N ASN A 553 -22.00 -16.87 -16.80
CA ASN A 553 -20.75 -16.28 -16.32
C ASN A 553 -19.90 -17.26 -15.49
N TRP A 554 -20.51 -18.23 -14.80
CA TRP A 554 -19.79 -19.36 -14.22
C TRP A 554 -19.11 -20.22 -15.29
N ILE A 555 -19.83 -20.59 -16.36
CA ILE A 555 -19.27 -21.35 -17.49
C ILE A 555 -18.07 -20.61 -18.10
N LYS A 556 -18.23 -19.30 -18.40
CA LYS A 556 -17.15 -18.46 -18.90
C LYS A 556 -15.97 -18.41 -17.93
N THR A 557 -16.21 -18.24 -16.64
CA THR A 557 -15.16 -18.16 -15.62
C THR A 557 -14.40 -19.47 -15.48
N ILE A 558 -15.07 -20.63 -15.47
CA ILE A 558 -14.42 -21.94 -15.40
C ILE A 558 -13.57 -22.22 -16.65
N LYS A 559 -14.11 -21.95 -17.85
CA LYS A 559 -13.34 -22.05 -19.11
C LYS A 559 -12.12 -21.12 -19.11
N GLY A 560 -12.29 -19.88 -18.65
CA GLY A 560 -11.22 -18.91 -18.49
C GLY A 560 -10.15 -19.35 -17.48
N LEU A 561 -10.55 -19.92 -16.34
CA LEU A 561 -9.62 -20.45 -15.33
C LEU A 561 -8.81 -21.61 -15.86
N GLN A 562 -9.42 -22.53 -16.63
CA GLN A 562 -8.71 -23.62 -17.28
C GLN A 562 -7.59 -23.11 -18.18
N ILE A 563 -7.90 -22.11 -19.02
CA ILE A 563 -6.95 -21.55 -19.98
C ILE A 563 -5.87 -20.74 -19.26
N LEU A 564 -6.26 -19.89 -18.31
CA LEU A 564 -5.34 -19.08 -17.50
C LEU A 564 -4.35 -19.98 -16.77
N CYS A 565 -4.84 -21.04 -16.10
CA CYS A 565 -3.97 -21.96 -15.37
C CYS A 565 -3.03 -22.70 -16.31
N LYS A 566 -3.51 -23.19 -17.45
CA LYS A 566 -2.65 -23.85 -18.45
C LYS A 566 -1.52 -22.92 -18.92
N ARG A 567 -1.84 -21.66 -19.23
CA ARG A 567 -0.88 -20.64 -19.65
C ARG A 567 0.15 -20.35 -18.55
N LEU A 568 -0.29 -20.09 -17.33
CA LEU A 568 0.61 -19.80 -16.21
C LEU A 568 1.53 -20.98 -15.89
N LEU A 569 1.02 -22.22 -15.90
CA LEU A 569 1.84 -23.41 -15.71
C LEU A 569 2.88 -23.56 -16.83
N LYS A 570 2.49 -23.35 -18.10
CA LYS A 570 3.39 -23.39 -19.26
C LYS A 570 4.50 -22.34 -19.16
N ASP A 571 4.18 -21.16 -18.63
CA ASP A 571 5.13 -20.07 -18.41
C ASP A 571 6.09 -20.31 -17.22
N GLY A 572 5.94 -21.45 -16.50
CA GLY A 572 6.87 -21.88 -15.45
C GLY A 572 6.36 -21.70 -14.02
N PHE A 573 5.05 -21.46 -13.81
CA PHE A 573 4.46 -21.49 -12.47
C PHE A 573 4.40 -22.93 -11.96
N LYS A 574 4.85 -23.17 -10.72
CA LYS A 574 4.73 -24.49 -10.07
C LYS A 574 3.29 -24.81 -9.66
N PHE A 575 2.55 -23.77 -9.25
CA PHE A 575 1.17 -23.84 -8.83
C PHE A 575 0.51 -22.46 -8.97
N ILE A 576 -0.83 -22.43 -9.04
CA ILE A 576 -1.62 -21.19 -9.07
C ILE A 576 -2.59 -21.15 -7.89
N LEU A 577 -2.62 -20.02 -7.18
CA LEU A 577 -3.63 -19.73 -6.16
C LEU A 577 -4.75 -18.90 -6.79
N LEU A 578 -5.95 -19.46 -6.88
CA LEU A 578 -7.03 -18.82 -7.63
C LEU A 578 -7.68 -17.66 -6.88
N ARG A 579 -7.59 -17.61 -5.55
CA ARG A 579 -8.11 -16.48 -4.76
C ARG A 579 -7.56 -15.12 -5.19
N THR A 580 -6.32 -15.05 -5.70
CA THR A 580 -5.75 -13.79 -6.21
C THR A 580 -6.23 -13.43 -7.62
N SER A 581 -6.81 -14.39 -8.34
CA SER A 581 -7.19 -14.31 -9.75
C SER A 581 -8.70 -14.34 -10.01
N THR A 582 -9.53 -14.49 -8.96
CA THR A 582 -11.00 -14.62 -9.10
C THR A 582 -11.81 -13.75 -8.15
N ARG A 583 -11.14 -13.01 -7.26
CA ARG A 583 -11.79 -12.25 -6.20
C ARG A 583 -11.46 -10.76 -6.28
N ILE A 584 -12.49 -9.93 -6.28
CA ILE A 584 -12.37 -8.47 -6.22
C ILE A 584 -11.91 -8.02 -4.82
N GLN A 585 -12.63 -8.46 -3.76
CA GLN A 585 -12.45 -8.01 -2.37
C GLN A 585 -11.28 -8.65 -1.62
#